data_AF-A0A529P4V6-F1
#
_entry.id   AF-A0A529P4V6-F1
#
_cell.length_a   1.000
_cell.length_b   1.000
_cell.length_c   1.000
_cell.angle_alpha   90.00
_cell.angle_beta   90.00
_cell.angle_gamma   90.00
#
_symmetry.space_group_name_H-M   'P 1'
#
loop_
_entity.id
_entity.type
_entity.pdbx_description
1 polymer ?
#
loop_
_entity_poly.entity_id
_entity_poly.type
_entity_poly.pdbx_seq_one_letter_code
_entity_poly.pdbx_strand_id
1 'polypeptide(L)'
;MAVPSVAVEQRSSILSRLSESRNALGFGFMLPAAALLLVFLTYPLGLGVWLGFTDARIGRPGIFIGIENYQYLWSDGVFWLSVFNTLLYTISASILKFM
;
A
#
# COMPACT_ATOMS: atom_id res chain seq x y z
N MET A 1 44.42 2.26 51.67
CA MET A 1 43.48 3.34 51.30
C MET A 1 42.73 2.86 50.06
N ALA A 2 41.42 2.62 50.14
CA ALA A 2 40.66 2.06 49.02
C ALA A 2 40.17 3.19 48.10
N VAL A 3 40.41 3.03 46.79
CA VAL A 3 39.86 3.91 45.75
C VAL A 3 38.55 3.26 45.26
N PRO A 4 37.42 4.00 45.16
CA PRO A 4 36.14 3.40 44.84
C PRO A 4 36.09 2.86 43.41
N SER A 5 35.54 1.66 43.25
CA SER A 5 35.20 1.11 41.94
C SER A 5 34.09 1.93 41.30
N VAL A 6 34.44 2.77 40.33
CA VAL A 6 33.45 3.51 39.52
C VAL A 6 32.61 2.50 38.75
N ALA A 7 31.38 2.29 39.20
CA ALA A 7 30.42 1.49 38.47
C ALA A 7 30.13 2.18 37.13
N VAL A 8 30.62 1.60 36.03
CA VAL A 8 30.29 2.06 34.69
C VAL A 8 28.81 1.76 34.47
N GLU A 9 27.96 2.75 34.69
CA GLU A 9 26.53 2.63 34.48
C GLU A 9 26.30 2.37 32.98
N GLN A 10 26.11 1.10 32.65
CA GLN A 10 25.99 0.62 31.28
C GLN A 10 24.66 1.12 30.71
N ARG A 11 24.71 2.34 30.16
CA ARG A 11 23.60 3.15 29.66
C ARG A 11 22.92 2.43 28.49
N SER A 12 22.08 1.45 28.82
CA SER A 12 21.46 0.52 27.88
C SER A 12 20.67 1.31 26.85
N SER A 13 21.25 1.49 25.67
CA SER A 13 20.64 2.33 24.64
C SER A 13 19.28 1.76 24.27
N ILE A 14 18.33 2.63 23.93
CA ILE A 14 17.02 2.20 23.42
C ILE A 14 17.24 1.33 22.18
N LEU A 15 18.28 1.61 21.38
CA LEU A 15 18.73 0.78 20.26
C LEU A 15 19.15 -0.63 20.70
N SER A 16 19.88 -0.77 21.81
CA SER A 16 20.31 -2.07 22.36
C SER A 16 19.09 -2.90 22.79
N ARG A 17 18.18 -2.30 23.55
CA ARG A 17 16.93 -2.96 23.99
C ARG A 17 16.02 -3.35 22.82
N LEU A 18 16.02 -2.56 21.74
CA LEU A 18 15.33 -2.90 20.50
C LEU A 18 16.02 -4.08 19.79
N SER A 19 17.35 -4.06 19.61
CA SER A 19 18.09 -5.14 18.95
C SER A 19 18.02 -6.48 19.71
N GLU A 20 17.85 -6.44 21.02
CA GLU A 20 17.69 -7.64 21.86
C GLU A 20 16.24 -8.16 21.85
N SER A 21 15.28 -7.35 21.38
CA SER A 21 13.89 -7.76 21.23
C SER A 21 13.66 -8.52 19.91
N ARG A 22 13.31 -9.81 20.03
CA ARG A 22 13.07 -10.72 18.90
C ARG A 22 12.02 -10.20 17.91
N ASN A 23 11.07 -9.41 18.38
CA ASN A 23 10.02 -8.80 17.56
C ASN A 23 10.54 -7.65 16.70
N ALA A 24 11.37 -6.74 17.23
CA ALA A 24 11.92 -5.64 16.44
C ALA A 24 12.92 -6.13 15.39
N LEU A 25 13.70 -7.19 15.70
CA LEU A 25 14.49 -7.90 14.69
C LEU A 25 13.60 -8.49 13.58
N GLY A 26 12.49 -9.14 13.94
CA GLY A 26 11.53 -9.66 12.98
C GLY A 26 10.97 -8.59 12.04
N PHE A 27 10.49 -7.47 12.58
CA PHE A 27 10.06 -6.32 11.77
C PHE A 27 11.20 -5.73 10.93
N GLY A 28 12.43 -5.68 11.46
CA GLY A 28 13.62 -5.25 10.72
C GLY A 28 13.93 -6.10 9.49
N PHE A 29 13.77 -7.43 9.58
CA PHE A 29 13.93 -8.33 8.43
C PHE A 29 12.75 -8.27 7.45
N MET A 30 11.53 -8.01 7.92
CA MET A 30 10.36 -7.86 7.04
C MET A 30 10.31 -6.51 6.33
N LEU A 31 10.87 -5.45 6.92
CA LEU A 31 10.80 -4.07 6.44
C LEU A 31 11.24 -3.88 4.98
N PRO A 32 12.37 -4.45 4.50
CA PRO A 32 12.77 -4.30 3.10
C PRO A 32 11.76 -4.89 2.11
N ALA A 33 11.21 -6.07 2.40
CA ALA A 33 10.21 -6.72 1.55
C ALA A 33 8.87 -5.98 1.59
N ALA A 34 8.45 -5.53 2.77
CA ALA A 34 7.24 -4.73 2.95
C ALA A 34 7.35 -3.36 2.26
N ALA A 35 8.51 -2.69 2.34
CA ALA A 35 8.76 -1.42 1.67
C ALA A 35 8.75 -1.56 0.14
N LEU A 36 9.38 -2.61 -0.41
CA LEU A 36 9.31 -2.92 -1.84
C LEU A 36 7.86 -3.17 -2.28
N LEU A 37 7.11 -4.01 -1.56
CA LEU A 37 5.71 -4.29 -1.86
C LEU A 37 4.87 -3.01 -1.82
N LEU A 38 4.99 -2.19 -0.77
CA LEU A 38 4.24 -0.95 -0.63
C LEU A 38 4.59 0.08 -1.71
N VAL A 39 5.87 0.25 -2.06
CA VAL A 39 6.26 1.15 -3.16
C VAL A 39 5.70 0.67 -4.49
N PHE A 40 5.91 -0.61 -4.85
CA PHE A 40 5.47 -1.15 -6.14
C PHE A 40 3.95 -1.34 -6.26
N LEU A 41 3.22 -1.40 -5.14
CA LEU A 41 1.74 -1.40 -5.12
C LEU A 41 1.18 0.02 -5.14
N THR A 42 1.60 0.86 -4.19
CA THR A 42 0.99 2.18 -3.95
C THR A 42 1.38 3.20 -5.03
N TYR A 43 2.58 3.14 -5.61
CA TYR A 43 2.99 4.07 -6.66
C TYR A 43 2.13 3.97 -7.94
N PRO A 44 2.01 2.80 -8.62
CA PRO A 44 1.18 2.71 -9.82
C PRO A 44 -0.32 2.82 -9.52
N LEU A 45 -0.79 2.37 -8.34
CA LEU A 45 -2.18 2.54 -7.93
C LEU A 45 -2.53 4.02 -7.71
N GLY A 46 -1.70 4.74 -6.96
CA GLY A 46 -1.87 6.18 -6.72
C GLY A 46 -1.75 7.01 -8.00
N LEU A 47 -0.82 6.64 -8.89
CA LEU A 47 -0.70 7.24 -10.22
C LEU A 47 -1.92 6.95 -11.10
N GLY A 48 -2.43 5.72 -11.10
CA GLY A 48 -3.64 5.35 -11.84
C GLY A 48 -4.89 6.08 -11.34
N VAL A 49 -5.03 6.21 -10.02
CA VAL A 49 -6.08 7.03 -9.39
C VAL A 49 -5.94 8.49 -9.80
N TRP A 50 -4.74 9.08 -9.69
CA TRP A 50 -4.48 10.47 -10.11
C TRP A 50 -4.81 10.70 -11.60
N LEU A 51 -4.38 9.79 -12.49
CA LEU A 51 -4.67 9.86 -13.92
C LEU A 51 -6.19 9.82 -14.19
N GLY A 52 -6.98 9.16 -13.34
CA GLY A 52 -8.45 9.18 -13.39
C GLY A 52 -9.08 10.58 -13.27
N PHE A 53 -8.38 11.54 -12.66
CA PHE A 53 -8.79 12.95 -12.59
C PHE A 53 -8.16 13.82 -13.72
N THR A 54 -7.62 13.20 -14.77
CA THR A 54 -6.93 13.90 -15.89
C THR A 54 -7.41 13.42 -17.26
N ASP A 55 -7.19 14.24 -18.30
CA ASP A 55 -7.50 13.89 -19.69
C ASP A 55 -6.36 13.13 -20.40
N ALA A 56 -5.44 12.54 -19.62
CA ALA A 56 -4.21 11.91 -20.09
C ALA A 56 -4.44 10.82 -21.14
N ARG A 57 -3.63 10.83 -22.20
CA ARG A 57 -3.67 9.83 -23.27
C ARG A 57 -2.25 9.37 -23.60
N ILE A 58 -2.14 8.19 -24.22
CA ILE A 58 -0.86 7.67 -24.70
C ILE A 58 -0.24 8.70 -25.65
N GLY A 59 0.96 9.20 -25.33
CA GLY A 59 1.67 10.23 -26.09
C GLY A 59 1.24 11.68 -25.84
N ARG A 60 0.27 11.97 -24.95
CA ARG A 60 -0.14 13.33 -24.59
C ARG A 60 -0.22 13.53 -23.07
N PRO A 61 0.49 14.51 -22.48
CA PRO A 61 0.35 14.83 -21.06
C PRO A 61 -1.09 15.29 -20.77
N GLY A 62 -1.70 14.73 -19.73
CA GLY A 62 -3.05 15.09 -19.31
C GLY A 62 -3.08 16.39 -18.53
N ILE A 63 -4.12 17.20 -18.77
CA ILE A 63 -4.52 18.27 -17.86
C ILE A 63 -5.49 17.71 -16.80
N PHE A 64 -5.52 18.33 -15.62
CA PHE A 64 -6.49 17.98 -14.57
C PHE A 64 -7.90 18.41 -14.99
N ILE A 65 -8.84 17.47 -14.96
CA ILE A 65 -10.25 17.65 -15.38
C ILE A 65 -11.22 17.11 -14.32
N GLY A 66 -10.91 17.34 -13.05
CA GLY A 66 -11.84 17.06 -11.95
C GLY A 66 -12.35 15.62 -11.95
N ILE A 67 -13.68 15.47 -11.92
CA ILE A 67 -14.35 14.17 -11.81
C ILE A 67 -15.06 13.76 -13.11
N GLU A 68 -14.85 14.51 -14.20
CA GLU A 68 -15.71 14.43 -15.38
C GLU A 68 -15.53 13.11 -16.16
N ASN A 69 -14.37 12.45 -16.04
CA ASN A 69 -14.19 11.04 -16.44
C ASN A 69 -15.16 10.08 -15.70
N TYR A 70 -15.37 10.29 -14.39
CA TYR A 70 -16.28 9.48 -13.59
C TYR A 70 -17.76 9.83 -13.90
N GLN A 71 -18.07 11.09 -14.20
CA GLN A 71 -19.40 11.50 -14.65
C GLN A 71 -19.76 10.85 -16.00
N TYR A 72 -18.80 10.81 -16.94
CA TYR A 72 -18.93 10.11 -18.21
C TYR A 72 -19.24 8.61 -17.98
N LEU A 73 -18.40 7.91 -17.20
CA LEU A 73 -18.58 6.49 -16.88
C LEU A 73 -19.90 6.20 -16.16
N TRP A 74 -20.38 7.10 -15.30
CA TRP A 74 -21.66 6.96 -14.61
C TRP A 74 -22.85 6.87 -15.58
N SER A 75 -22.75 7.55 -16.74
CA SER A 75 -23.77 7.52 -17.80
C SER A 75 -23.58 6.39 -18.83
N ASP A 76 -22.47 5.65 -18.78
CA ASP A 76 -22.15 4.61 -19.77
C ASP A 76 -22.77 3.26 -19.41
N GLY A 77 -23.71 2.80 -20.25
CA GLY A 77 -24.33 1.48 -20.12
C GLY A 77 -23.36 0.31 -20.33
N VAL A 78 -22.28 0.49 -21.09
CA VAL A 78 -21.26 -0.55 -21.31
C VAL A 78 -20.38 -0.71 -20.07
N PHE A 79 -20.03 0.39 -19.41
CA PHE A 79 -19.38 0.37 -18.08
C PHE A 79 -20.24 -0.40 -17.06
N TRP A 80 -21.51 -0.04 -16.89
CA TRP A 80 -22.39 -0.70 -15.91
C TRP A 80 -22.65 -2.18 -16.22
N LEU A 81 -22.82 -2.55 -17.50
CA LEU A 81 -22.92 -3.95 -17.91
C LEU A 81 -21.64 -4.74 -17.55
N SER A 82 -20.47 -4.14 -17.76
CA SER A 82 -19.18 -4.76 -17.45
C SER A 82 -18.96 -4.92 -15.94
N VAL A 83 -19.34 -3.92 -15.14
CA VAL A 83 -19.34 -3.98 -13.67
C VAL A 83 -20.27 -5.08 -13.17
N PHE A 84 -21.52 -5.12 -13.67
CA PHE A 84 -22.49 -6.16 -13.29
C PHE A 84 -22.00 -7.56 -13.63
N ASN A 85 -21.51 -7.79 -14.85
CA ASN A 85 -20.98 -9.09 -15.27
C ASN A 85 -19.78 -9.53 -14.41
N THR A 86 -18.89 -8.60 -14.05
CA THR A 86 -17.72 -8.88 -13.20
C THR A 86 -18.14 -9.28 -11.79
N LEU A 87 -19.09 -8.55 -11.19
CA LEU A 87 -19.63 -8.86 -9.86
C LEU A 87 -20.41 -10.17 -9.87
N LEU A 88 -21.27 -10.38 -10.86
CA LEU A 88 -22.05 -11.62 -11.02
C LEU A 88 -21.14 -12.85 -11.12
N TYR A 89 -20.09 -12.78 -11.95
CA TYR A 89 -19.11 -13.87 -12.06
C TYR A 89 -18.35 -14.10 -10.75
N THR A 90 -17.82 -13.03 -10.15
CA THR A 90 -17.05 -13.11 -8.90
C THR A 90 -17.87 -13.67 -7.74
N ILE A 91 -19.12 -13.23 -7.59
CA ILE A 91 -20.03 -13.69 -6.53
C ILE A 91 -20.44 -15.15 -6.79
N SER A 92 -20.82 -15.50 -8.03
CA SER A 92 -21.21 -16.87 -8.39
C SER A 92 -20.06 -17.86 -8.17
N ALA A 93 -18.85 -17.53 -8.64
CA ALA A 93 -17.65 -18.35 -8.43
C ALA A 93 -17.25 -18.43 -6.95
N SER A 94 -17.47 -17.38 -6.15
CA SER A 94 -17.21 -17.41 -4.72
C SER A 94 -18.21 -18.31 -3.99
N ILE A 95 -19.50 -18.21 -4.28
CA ILE A 95 -20.54 -19.07 -3.70
C ILE A 95 -20.25 -20.54 -4.04
N LEU A 96 -20.04 -20.86 -5.32
CA LEU A 96 -19.74 -22.22 -5.78
C LEU A 96 -18.43 -22.80 -5.22
N LYS A 97 -17.52 -21.96 -4.72
CA LYS A 97 -16.28 -22.39 -4.05
C LYS A 97 -16.46 -22.71 -2.56
N PHE A 98 -17.54 -22.23 -1.93
CA PHE A 98 -17.83 -22.42 -0.51
C PHE A 98 -19.06 -23.32 -0.25
N MET A 99 -19.62 -23.93 -1.31
CA MET A 99 -20.69 -24.94 -1.26
C MET A 99 -20.15 -26.36 -1.46
#